data_AF-A0A401QP79-F1
#
_entry.id   AF-A0A401QP79-F1
#
_cell.length_a   1.000
_cell.length_b   1.000
_cell.length_c   1.000
_cell.angle_alpha   90.00
_cell.angle_beta   90.00
_cell.angle_gamma   90.00
#
_symmetry.space_group_name_H-M   'P 1'
#
loop_
_entity.id
_entity.type
_entity.pdbx_description
1 polymer ?
#
loop_
_entity_poly.entity_id
_entity_poly.type
_entity_poly.pdbx_seq_one_letter_code
_entity_poly.pdbx_strand_id
1 'polypeptide(L)' 'MAVFGKAASYLRKSDKERLEAQNTPFDAKTACYVIDPKEFVVKGTVKSREGGKATVETLLDKRVS' A
#
# COMPACT_ATOMS: atom_id res chain seq x y z
N MET A 1 3.73 -17.78 18.42
CA MET A 1 3.30 -16.60 19.20
C MET A 1 2.68 -16.94 20.57
N ALA A 2 2.26 -18.19 20.82
CA ALA A 2 1.58 -18.57 22.07
C ALA A 2 2.34 -18.20 23.36
N VAL A 3 3.68 -18.22 23.36
CA VAL A 3 4.53 -17.84 24.50
C VAL A 3 4.36 -16.38 24.95
N PHE A 4 3.87 -15.49 24.07
CA PHE A 4 3.67 -14.07 24.37
C PHE A 4 2.26 -13.75 24.88
N GLY A 5 1.39 -14.75 25.04
CA GLY A 5 0.04 -14.59 25.59
C GLY A 5 -0.74 -13.44 24.92
N LYS A 6 -1.33 -12.56 25.74
CA LYS A 6 -2.13 -11.41 25.28
C LYS A 6 -1.34 -10.37 24.47
N ALA A 7 -0.01 -10.31 24.63
CA ALA A 7 0.84 -9.36 23.90
C ALA A 7 1.11 -9.80 22.44
N ALA A 8 0.83 -11.07 22.11
CA ALA A 8 1.15 -11.66 20.81
C ALA A 8 0.65 -10.83 19.61
N SER A 9 -0.58 -10.32 19.67
CA SER A 9 -1.22 -9.58 18.57
C SER A 9 -0.55 -8.23 18.27
N TYR A 10 0.09 -7.62 19.25
CA TYR A 10 0.83 -6.36 19.09
C TYR A 10 2.23 -6.60 18.51
N LEU A 11 2.78 -7.80 18.69
CA LEU A 11 4.12 -8.17 18.22
C LEU A 11 4.10 -8.77 16.81
N ARG A 12 3.05 -9.53 16.48
CA ARG A 12 2.90 -10.15 15.15
C ARG A 12 1.43 -10.38 14.82
N LYS A 13 1.08 -10.12 13.57
CA LYS A 13 -0.20 -10.54 12.99
C LYS A 13 -0.35 -12.06 13.02
N SER A 14 -1.59 -12.52 13.16
CA SER A 14 -1.92 -13.95 13.12
C SER A 14 -1.59 -14.56 11.75
N ASP A 15 -1.44 -15.89 11.69
CA ASP A 15 -1.15 -16.55 10.41
C ASP A 15 -2.28 -16.37 9.39
N LYS A 16 -3.53 -16.28 9.87
CA LYS A 16 -4.69 -15.94 9.03
C LYS A 16 -4.56 -14.55 8.41
N GLU A 17 -4.33 -13.51 9.21
CA GLU A 17 -4.17 -12.14 8.70
C GLU A 17 -2.97 -12.00 7.75
N ARG A 18 -1.89 -12.75 8.00
CA ARG A 18 -0.71 -12.76 7.13
C ARG A 18 -1.01 -13.42 5.79
N LEU A 19 -1.75 -14.53 5.78
CA LEU A 19 -2.18 -15.21 4.56
C LEU A 19 -3.12 -14.33 3.74
N GLU A 20 -4.09 -13.68 4.38
CA GLU A 20 -5.02 -12.74 3.74
C GLU A 20 -4.26 -11.55 3.11
N ALA A 21 -3.29 -10.97 3.84
CA ALA A 21 -2.46 -9.88 3.33
C ALA A 21 -1.59 -10.30 2.14
N GLN A 22 -1.04 -11.52 2.15
CA GLN A 22 -0.22 -12.05 1.05
C GLN A 22 -1.04 -12.39 -0.20
N ASN A 23 -2.29 -12.83 -0.02
CA ASN A 23 -3.20 -13.15 -1.13
C ASN A 23 -3.92 -11.93 -1.70
N THR A 24 -3.66 -10.73 -1.17
CA THR A 24 -4.26 -9.49 -1.68
C THR A 24 -3.73 -9.21 -3.10
N PRO A 25 -4.60 -8.90 -4.09
CA PRO A 25 -4.17 -8.59 -5.45
C PRO A 25 -3.16 -7.43 -5.48
N PHE A 26 -2.07 -7.62 -6.22
CA PHE A 26 -1.03 -6.61 -6.40
C PHE A 26 -0.51 -6.63 -7.84
N ASP A 27 -0.60 -5.47 -8.52
CA ASP A 27 0.00 -5.28 -9.84
C ASP A 27 1.26 -4.41 -9.73
N ALA A 28 2.42 -5.04 -9.91
CA ALA A 28 3.71 -4.37 -9.80
C ALA A 28 3.96 -3.29 -10.86
N LYS A 29 3.23 -3.29 -11.99
CA LYS A 29 3.41 -2.29 -13.05
C LYS A 29 2.74 -0.96 -12.72
N THR A 30 1.62 -1.03 -12.01
CA THR A 30 0.76 0.12 -11.72
C THR A 30 0.86 0.59 -10.27
N ALA A 31 1.19 -0.28 -9.32
CA ALA A 31 1.38 0.09 -7.93
C ALA A 31 2.66 0.94 -7.77
N CYS A 32 2.52 2.13 -7.19
CA CYS A 32 3.62 3.05 -6.96
C CYS A 32 3.46 3.84 -5.66
N TYR A 33 4.52 4.58 -5.32
CA TYR A 33 4.51 5.59 -4.27
C TYR A 33 4.79 6.95 -4.90
N VAL A 34 4.04 7.97 -4.49
CA VAL A 34 4.18 9.36 -4.96
C VAL A 34 4.34 10.31 -3.78
N ILE A 35 5.06 11.41 -4.00
CA ILE A 35 5.28 12.43 -2.97
C ILE A 35 3.98 13.20 -2.76
N ASP A 36 3.53 13.33 -1.51
CA ASP A 36 2.39 14.16 -1.11
C ASP A 36 2.85 15.25 -0.13
N PRO A 37 2.43 16.51 -0.29
CA PRO A 37 2.86 17.60 0.59
C PRO A 37 2.46 17.45 2.07
N LYS A 38 1.42 16.68 2.39
CA LYS A 38 0.89 16.52 3.75
C LYS A 38 1.33 15.21 4.39
N GLU A 39 1.36 14.14 3.62
CA GLU A 39 1.65 12.78 4.10
C GLU A 39 3.05 12.28 3.70
N PHE A 40 3.88 13.16 3.10
CA PHE A 40 5.22 12.90 2.58
C PHE A 40 5.25 11.92 1.41
N VAL A 41 4.78 10.69 1.59
CA VAL A 41 4.70 9.66 0.55
C VAL A 41 3.41 8.87 0.69
N VAL A 42 2.61 8.81 -0.37
CA VAL A 42 1.35 8.06 -0.41
C VAL A 42 1.39 6.96 -1.46
N LYS A 43 0.62 5.89 -1.23
CA LYS A 43 0.41 4.83 -2.23
C LYS A 43 -0.49 5.34 -3.34
N GLY A 44 -0.21 4.90 -4.56
CA GLY A 44 -1.05 5.20 -5.71
C GLY A 44 -1.01 4.12 -6.78
N THR A 45 -1.91 4.28 -7.74
CA THR A 45 -2.06 3.41 -8.90
C THR A 45 -1.89 4.26 -10.17
N VAL A 46 -0.91 3.92 -11.00
CA VAL A 46 -0.70 4.58 -12.30
C VAL A 46 -1.88 4.30 -13.22
N LYS A 47 -2.50 5.36 -13.76
CA LYS A 47 -3.60 5.27 -14.73
C LYS A 47 -3.15 5.45 -16.18
N SER A 48 -2.19 6.35 -16.40
CA SER A 48 -1.64 6.61 -17.73
C SER A 48 -0.18 7.07 -17.64
N ARG A 49 0.55 6.93 -18.74
CA ARG A 49 1.91 7.45 -18.91
C ARG A 49 2.01 8.13 -20.27
N GLU A 50 2.40 9.40 -20.28
CA GLU A 50 2.50 10.23 -21.50
C GLU A 50 3.73 11.13 -21.38
N GLY A 51 4.57 11.17 -22.42
CA GLY A 51 5.71 12.10 -22.50
C GLY A 51 6.67 12.05 -21.31
N GLY A 52 6.88 10.87 -20.70
CA GLY A 52 7.73 10.69 -19.52
C GLY A 52 7.08 11.08 -18.19
N LYS A 53 5.80 11.47 -18.18
CA LYS A 53 5.00 11.75 -16.98
C LYS A 53 3.98 10.64 -16.74
N ALA A 54 3.54 10.47 -15.50
CA ALA A 54 2.57 9.45 -15.11
C ALA A 54 1.43 10.07 -14.30
N THR A 55 0.19 9.80 -14.70
CA THR A 55 -1.00 10.18 -13.91
C THR A 55 -1.25 9.11 -12.86
N VAL A 56 -1.27 9.48 -11.58
CA VAL A 56 -1.43 8.55 -10.47
C VAL A 56 -2.69 8.86 -9.68
N GLU A 57 -3.53 7.84 -9.47
CA GLU A 57 -4.65 7.90 -8.55
C GLU A 57 -4.18 7.48 -7.16
N THR A 58 -4.29 8.38 -6.18
CA THR A 58 -3.95 8.09 -4.78
C THR A 58 -5.18 7.62 -4.01
N LEU A 59 -4.99 6.81 -2.96
CA LEU A 59 -6.08 6.26 -2.14
C LEU A 59 -6.93 7.31 -1.39
N LEU A 60 -6.52 8.58 -1.40
CA LEU A 60 -7.22 9.71 -0.76
C LEU A 60 -8.11 10.50 -1.74
N ASP A 61 -8.43 9.95 -2.91
CA ASP A 61 -9.16 10.61 -4.00
C ASP A 61 -8.52 11.92 -4.51
N LYS A 62 -7.22 12.10 -4.26
CA LYS A 62 -6.45 13.22 -4.81
C LYS A 62 -5.70 12.73 -6.05
N ARG A 63 -6.06 13.27 -7.22
CA ARG A 63 -5.27 13.06 -8.44
C ARG A 63 -3.99 13.89 -8.33
N VAL A 64 -2.86 13.21 -8.49
CA VAL A 64 -1.53 13.85 -8.59
C VAL A 64 -1.02 13.54 -9.99
N SER A 65 -0.63 14.60 -10.71
CA SER A 65 -0.20 14.57 -12.12
C SER A 65 1.30 14.78 -12.25
#